data_AF-A0A6B9ZP58-F1
#
_entry.id   AF-A0A6B9ZP58-F1
#
_cell.length_a   1.000
_cell.length_b   1.000
_cell.length_c   1.000
_cell.angle_alpha   90.00
_cell.angle_beta   90.00
_cell.angle_gamma   90.00
#
_symmetry.space_group_name_H-M   'P 1'
#
loop_
_entity.id
_entity.type
_entity.pdbx_description
1 polymer ?
#
loop_
_entity_poly.entity_id
_entity_poly.type
_entity_poly.pdbx_seq_one_letter_code
_entity_poly.pdbx_strand_id
1 'polypeptide(L)' 'MRKRNSGSLFLFGAAGILTVLLLQSCVAVKPYQRVYLNDEAMQLGKTQIDKFDENVHTYREGSSGGGSGKSSGGCGCN' A
#
# COMPACT_ATOMS: atom_id res chain seq x y z
N MET A 1 41.24 -7.00 -5.86
CA MET A 1 41.37 -5.82 -4.98
C MET A 1 40.43 -4.71 -5.48
N ARG A 2 39.16 -4.66 -5.03
CA ARG A 2 38.17 -3.67 -5.49
C ARG A 2 38.39 -2.36 -4.73
N LYS A 3 39.03 -1.35 -5.35
CA LYS A 3 39.18 -0.01 -4.74
C LYS A 3 37.78 0.52 -4.41
N ARG A 4 37.45 0.59 -3.12
CA ARG A 4 36.24 1.26 -2.64
C ARG A 4 36.40 2.74 -2.98
N ASN A 5 35.69 3.21 -3.99
CA ASN A 5 35.71 4.62 -4.40
C ASN A 5 35.18 5.46 -3.23
N SER A 6 35.95 6.44 -2.75
CA SER A 6 35.57 7.31 -1.63
C SER A 6 34.21 7.98 -1.91
N GLY A 7 33.96 8.38 -3.17
CA GLY A 7 32.68 8.97 -3.57
C GLY A 7 31.47 8.04 -3.46
N SER A 8 31.63 6.73 -3.68
CA SER A 8 30.51 5.79 -3.49
C SER A 8 30.22 5.54 -2.01
N LEU A 9 31.22 5.63 -1.14
CA LEU A 9 31.01 5.56 0.31
C LEU A 9 30.20 6.77 0.83
N PHE A 10 30.49 7.98 0.34
CA PHE A 10 29.72 9.19 0.65
C PHE A 10 28.28 9.12 0.14
N LEU A 11 28.06 8.58 -1.08
CA LEU A 11 26.72 8.41 -1.63
C LEU A 11 25.87 7.42 -0.83
N PHE A 12 26.42 6.28 -0.41
CA PHE A 12 25.71 5.34 0.45
C PHE A 12 25.43 5.92 1.85
N GLY A 13 26.35 6.72 2.39
CA GLY A 13 26.13 7.44 3.65
C GLY A 13 25.00 8.47 3.55
N ALA A 14 24.98 9.28 2.50
CA ALA A 14 23.93 10.28 2.25
C ALA A 14 22.56 9.61 2.02
N ALA A 15 22.51 8.51 1.27
CA ALA A 15 21.28 7.73 1.07
C ALA A 15 20.75 7.16 2.40
N GLY A 16 21.63 6.64 3.26
CA GLY A 16 21.25 6.16 4.59
C GLY A 16 20.67 7.26 5.48
N ILE A 17 21.31 8.44 5.51
CA ILE A 17 20.81 9.60 6.28
C ILE A 17 19.44 10.05 5.76
N LEU A 18 19.26 10.11 4.44
CA LEU A 18 17.99 10.48 3.82
C LEU A 18 16.87 9.50 4.20
N THR A 19 17.15 8.19 4.19
CA THR A 19 16.15 7.20 4.59
C THR A 19 15.71 7.37 6.04
N VAL A 20 16.62 7.62 6.99
CA VAL A 20 16.29 7.79 8.41
C VAL A 20 15.39 9.01 8.65
N LEU A 21 15.57 10.09 7.88
CA LEU A 21 14.73 11.29 7.97
C LEU A 21 13.29 11.02 7.52
N LEU A 22 13.08 10.13 6.55
CA LEU A 22 11.74 9.80 6.03
C LEU A 22 10.90 8.94 7.00
N LEU A 23 11.53 8.22 7.93
CA LEU A 23 10.83 7.35 8.89
C LEU A 23 10.20 8.12 10.07
N GLN A 24 10.45 9.43 10.21
CA GLN A 24 9.97 10.24 11.35
C GLN A 24 8.49 10.67 11.26
N SER A 25 7.73 10.19 10.28
CA SER A 25 6.33 10.61 10.05
C SER A 25 5.27 9.87 10.89
N CYS A 26 5.65 8.82 11.63
CA CYS A 26 4.70 8.05 12.44
C CYS A 26 4.41 8.75 13.78
N VAL A 27 3.15 9.12 14.03
CA VAL A 27 2.69 9.78 15.27
C VAL A 27 1.69 8.89 16.02
N ALA A 28 1.84 8.78 17.34
CA ALA A 28 0.90 8.08 18.19
C ALA A 28 -0.39 8.89 18.37
N VAL A 29 -1.53 8.33 17.94
CA VAL A 29 -2.85 8.98 18.04
C VAL A 29 -3.47 8.72 19.40
N LYS A 30 -4.05 9.78 19.99
CA LYS A 30 -4.73 9.73 21.29
C LYS A 30 -5.93 8.78 21.22
N PRO A 31 -6.26 8.05 22.31
CA PRO A 31 -7.25 6.97 22.27
C PRO A 31 -8.64 7.43 21.79
N TYR A 32 -9.07 8.63 22.17
CA TYR A 32 -10.37 9.20 21.74
C TYR A 32 -10.42 9.59 20.27
N GLN A 33 -9.29 9.91 19.63
CA GLN A 33 -9.22 10.21 18.20
C GLN A 33 -9.30 8.94 17.33
N ARG A 34 -9.10 7.77 17.93
CA ARG A 34 -9.18 6.48 17.21
C ARG A 34 -10.58 6.16 16.73
N VAL A 35 -11.62 6.80 17.28
CA VAL A 35 -13.00 6.64 16.81
C VAL A 35 -13.14 7.05 15.34
N TYR A 36 -12.41 8.08 14.90
CA TYR A 36 -12.45 8.58 13.52
C TYR A 36 -11.57 7.75 12.57
N LEU A 37 -10.56 7.07 13.10
CA LEU A 37 -9.69 6.18 12.31
C LEU A 37 -10.30 4.78 12.15
N ASN A 38 -11.09 4.35 13.13
CA ASN A 38 -11.83 3.09 13.09
C ASN A 38 -13.28 3.32 12.60
N ASP A 39 -13.44 4.21 11.63
CA ASP A 39 -14.70 4.41 10.93
C ASP A 39 -14.99 3.16 10.06
N GLU A 40 -16.25 2.75 10.00
CA GLU A 40 -16.70 1.63 9.17
C GLU A 40 -16.38 1.87 7.69
N ALA A 41 -16.42 3.13 7.24
CA ALA A 41 -16.06 3.51 5.87
C ALA A 41 -14.55 3.41 5.59
N MET A 42 -13.69 3.37 6.61
CA MET A 42 -12.23 3.26 6.47
C MET A 42 -11.72 1.82 6.62
N GLN A 43 -12.62 0.85 6.82
CA GLN A 43 -12.23 -0.56 6.90
C GLN A 43 -11.60 -1.03 5.59
N LEU A 44 -10.46 -1.72 5.70
CA LEU A 44 -9.79 -2.28 4.53
C LEU A 44 -10.66 -3.40 3.94
N GLY A 45 -11.25 -3.14 2.79
CA GLY A 45 -12.07 -4.10 2.07
C GLY A 45 -13.15 -3.42 1.24
N LYS A 46 -13.78 -4.20 0.37
CA LYS A 46 -14.94 -3.74 -0.39
C LYS A 46 -16.19 -3.95 0.42
N THR A 47 -17.05 -2.93 0.50
CA THR A 47 -18.38 -3.09 1.08
C THR A 47 -19.22 -4.02 0.20
N GLN A 48 -20.36 -4.48 0.72
CA GLN A 48 -21.27 -5.34 -0.06
C GLN A 48 -21.83 -4.63 -1.30
N ILE A 49 -22.01 -3.32 -1.24
CA ILE A 49 -22.47 -2.49 -2.35
C ILE A 49 -21.37 -2.37 -3.41
N ASP A 50 -20.12 -2.14 -3.00
CA ASP A 50 -18.99 -2.06 -3.92
C ASP A 50 -18.75 -3.37 -4.68
N LYS A 51 -19.01 -4.52 -4.03
CA LYS A 51 -18.96 -5.84 -4.67
C LYS A 51 -20.05 -6.01 -5.73
N PHE A 52 -21.24 -5.48 -5.49
CA PHE A 52 -22.33 -5.54 -6.47
C PHE A 52 -22.00 -4.68 -7.70
N ASP A 53 -21.46 -3.48 -7.50
CA ASP A 53 -21.04 -2.58 -8.58
C ASP A 53 -19.89 -3.19 -9.40
N GLU A 54 -18.87 -3.74 -8.73
CA GLU A 54 -17.77 -4.45 -9.39
C GLU A 54 -18.26 -5.64 -10.23
N ASN A 55 -19.26 -6.40 -9.75
CA ASN A 55 -19.80 -7.51 -10.51
C ASN A 55 -20.39 -7.07 -11.86
N VAL A 56 -20.99 -5.87 -11.95
CA VAL A 56 -21.48 -5.32 -13.22
C VAL A 56 -20.32 -5.10 -14.20
N HIS A 57 -19.20 -4.57 -13.71
CA HIS A 57 -17.99 -4.37 -14.52
C HIS A 57 -17.34 -5.71 -14.90
N THR A 58 -17.28 -6.68 -13.99
CA THR A 58 -16.76 -8.03 -14.28
C THR A 58 -17.60 -8.74 -15.33
N TYR A 59 -18.94 -8.68 -15.24
CA TYR A 59 -19.83 -9.31 -16.23
C TYR A 59 -19.75 -8.66 -17.61
N ARG A 60 -19.50 -7.36 -17.68
CA ARG A 60 -19.49 -6.60 -18.95
C ARG A 60 -18.12 -6.56 -19.63
N GLU A 61 -17.05 -6.46 -18.85
CA GLU A 61 -15.70 -6.16 -19.35
C GLU A 61 -14.71 -7.29 -19.11
N GLY A 62 -15.12 -8.36 -18.39
CA GLY A 62 -14.20 -9.41 -17.96
C GLY A 62 -13.10 -8.89 -17.05
N SER A 63 -13.24 -7.68 -16.49
CA SER A 63 -12.24 -7.08 -15.63
C SER A 63 -12.29 -7.75 -14.25
N SER A 64 -11.20 -8.39 -13.86
CA SER A 64 -10.99 -8.90 -12.51
C SER A 64 -10.30 -7.82 -11.69
N GLY A 65 -11.08 -7.00 -10.98
CA GLY A 65 -10.54 -5.96 -10.11
C GLY A 65 -9.71 -6.59 -8.99
N GLY A 66 -8.52 -6.03 -8.75
CA GLY A 66 -7.63 -6.44 -7.66
C GLY A 66 -8.24 -6.14 -6.30
N GLY A 67 -9.06 -7.06 -5.80
CA GLY A 67 -9.61 -7.06 -4.46
C GLY A 67 -9.06 -8.23 -3.64
N SER A 68 -8.73 -7.98 -2.38
CA SER A 68 -8.08 -8.89 -1.42
C SER A 68 -8.92 -10.13 -1.01
N GLY A 69 -9.83 -10.62 -1.86
CA GLY A 69 -10.79 -11.68 -1.56
C GLY A 69 -10.98 -12.77 -2.63
N LYS A 70 -10.21 -12.74 -3.73
CA LYS A 70 -10.31 -13.62 -4.93
C LYS A 70 -11.58 -13.49 -5.77
N SER A 71 -11.42 -12.91 -6.96
CA SER A 71 -12.13 -13.30 -8.19
C SER A 71 -11.06 -13.49 -9.28
N SER A 72 -10.56 -14.73 -9.40
CA SER A 72 -9.44 -15.05 -10.30
C SER A 72 -9.93 -15.24 -11.74
N GLY A 73 -9.69 -14.23 -12.58
CA GLY A 73 -10.03 -14.24 -14.00
C GLY A 73 -9.24 -13.18 -14.77
N GLY A 74 -7.92 -13.28 -14.72
CA GLY A 74 -6.94 -12.43 -15.40
C GLY A 74 -5.55 -13.05 -15.20
N CYS A 75 -4.59 -12.80 -16.10
CA CYS A 75 -3.25 -13.43 -16.09
C CYS A 75 -2.64 -13.35 -14.69
N GLY A 76 -2.76 -14.46 -13.94
CA GLY A 76 -2.57 -14.51 -12.50
C GLY A 76 -1.10 -14.40 -12.13
N CYS A 77 -0.57 -13.18 -12.18
CA CYS A 77 0.73 -12.87 -11.64
C CYS A 77 0.54 -12.57 -10.15
N ASN A 78 0.77 -13.60 -9.33
CA ASN A 78 1.24 -13.44 -7.95
C ASN A 78 2.71 -13.01 -8.00
#